data_AF-A0A7D7LUI5-F1
#
_entry.id   AF-A0A7D7LUI5-F1
#
_cell.length_a   1.000
_cell.length_b   1.000
_cell.length_c   1.000
_cell.angle_alpha   90.00
_cell.angle_beta   90.00
_cell.angle_gamma   90.00
#
_symmetry.space_group_name_H-M   'P 1'
#
loop_
_entity.id
_entity.type
_entity.pdbx_description
1 polymer ?
#
loop_
_entity_poly.entity_id
_entity_poly.type
_entity_poly.pdbx_seq_one_letter_code
_entity_poly.pdbx_strand_id
1 'polypeptide(L)' 'MSNATIGMFVGLILALAAIAGGLGGFLLAVVLGACGLVLGLNRDGTIDVGALLRSRGRG' A
#
# COMPACT_ATOMS: atom_id res chain seq x y z
N MET A 1 -13.89 -10.81 -7.36
CA MET A 1 -12.69 -11.14 -8.16
C MET A 1 -11.93 -12.25 -7.46
N SER A 2 -11.31 -13.18 -8.20
CA SER A 2 -10.50 -14.25 -7.57
C SER A 2 -9.13 -13.71 -7.11
N ASN A 3 -8.56 -14.31 -6.06
CA ASN A 3 -7.21 -13.95 -5.59
C ASN A 3 -6.15 -14.13 -6.69
N ALA A 4 -6.34 -15.10 -7.59
CA ALA A 4 -5.47 -15.29 -8.74
C ALA A 4 -5.53 -14.09 -9.70
N THR A 5 -6.73 -13.59 -9.98
CA THR A 5 -6.93 -12.39 -10.82
C THR A 5 -6.30 -11.16 -10.17
N ILE A 6 -6.49 -10.98 -8.86
CA ILE A 6 -5.88 -9.88 -8.11
C ILE A 6 -4.34 -9.97 -8.20
N GLY A 7 -3.77 -11.15 -7.92
CA GLY A 7 -2.33 -11.38 -8.00
C GLY A 7 -1.75 -11.10 -9.40
N MET A 8 -2.46 -11.47 -10.45
CA MET A 8 -2.08 -11.18 -11.84
C MET A 8 -1.99 -9.65 -12.10
N PHE A 9 -2.99 -8.89 -11.68
CA PHE A 9 -2.98 -7.43 -11.84
C PHE A 9 -1.89 -6.76 -11.01
N VAL A 10 -1.73 -7.18 -9.75
CA VAL A 10 -0.66 -6.68 -8.88
C VAL A 10 0.71 -6.93 -9.53
N GLY A 11 0.96 -8.14 -10.03
CA GLY A 11 2.21 -8.49 -10.71
C GLY A 11 2.47 -7.66 -11.97
N LEU A 12 1.45 -7.45 -12.81
CA LEU A 12 1.57 -6.65 -14.03
C LEU A 12 1.95 -5.18 -13.73
N ILE A 13 1.25 -4.56 -12.78
CA ILE A 13 1.51 -3.17 -12.38
C ILE A 13 2.92 -3.05 -11.79
N LEU A 14 3.32 -4.04 -10.98
CA LEU A 14 4.61 -4.06 -10.34
C LEU A 14 5.76 -4.21 -11.35
N ALA A 15 5.58 -5.05 -12.37
CA ALA A 15 6.53 -5.17 -13.48
C ALA A 15 6.66 -3.86 -14.28
N LEU A 16 5.55 -3.17 -14.56
CA LEU A 16 5.57 -1.86 -15.23
C LEU A 16 6.33 -0.82 -14.41
N ALA A 17 6.14 -0.78 -13.09
CA ALA A 17 6.88 0.12 -12.22
C ALA A 17 8.39 -0.15 -12.25
N ALA A 18 8.78 -1.44 -12.29
CA ALA A 18 10.18 -1.84 -12.41
C ALA A 18 10.79 -1.47 -13.77
N ILE A 19 10.06 -1.62 -14.88
CA ILE A 19 10.55 -1.27 -16.22
C ILE A 19 10.66 0.25 -16.39
N ALA A 20 9.66 1.01 -15.94
CA ALA A 20 9.63 2.46 -16.14
C ALA A 20 10.69 3.21 -15.30
N GLY A 21 11.08 2.68 -14.14
CA GLY A 21 11.96 3.38 -13.22
C GLY A 21 13.16 2.59 -12.70
N GLY A 22 13.36 1.35 -13.14
CA GLY A 22 14.36 0.44 -12.58
C GLY A 22 14.08 0.11 -11.11
N LEU A 23 15.10 -0.36 -10.39
CA LEU A 23 14.98 -0.67 -8.95
C LEU A 23 14.63 0.57 -8.11
N GLY A 24 15.18 1.74 -8.47
CA GLY A 24 14.92 3.00 -7.76
C GLY A 24 13.48 3.49 -7.90
N GLY A 25 12.96 3.53 -9.13
CA GLY A 25 11.57 3.93 -9.37
C GLY A 25 10.55 2.89 -8.87
N PHE A 26 10.89 1.60 -8.91
CA PHE A 26 10.10 0.56 -8.26
C PHE A 26 9.96 0.80 -6.75
N LEU A 27 11.06 1.04 -6.04
CA LEU A 27 11.03 1.29 -4.60
C LEU A 27 10.22 2.56 -4.28
N LEU A 28 10.40 3.61 -5.07
CA LEU A 28 9.63 4.84 -4.92
C LEU A 28 8.13 4.58 -5.13
N ALA A 29 7.75 3.81 -6.16
CA ALA A 29 6.37 3.44 -6.42
C ALA A 29 5.75 2.62 -5.28
N VAL A 30 6.50 1.68 -4.70
CA VAL A 30 6.05 0.90 -3.53
C VAL A 30 5.84 1.80 -2.32
N VAL A 31 6.79 2.69 -2.02
CA VAL A 31 6.69 3.63 -0.89
C VAL A 31 5.50 4.57 -1.08
N LEU A 32 5.35 5.14 -2.27
CA LEU A 32 4.26 6.08 -2.56
C LEU A 32 2.89 5.39 -2.56
N GLY A 33 2.81 4.17 -3.10
CA GLY A 33 1.61 3.33 -3.06
C GLY A 33 1.21 2.96 -1.63
N ALA A 34 2.18 2.59 -0.79
CA ALA A 34 1.95 2.32 0.63
C ALA A 34 1.47 3.58 1.37
N CYS A 35 2.08 4.75 1.12
CA CYS A 35 1.60 6.03 1.67
C CYS A 35 0.16 6.33 1.24
N GLY A 36 -0.15 6.17 -0.05
CA GLY A 36 -1.50 6.36 -0.58
C GLY A 36 -2.52 5.43 0.06
N LEU A 37 -2.16 4.15 0.25
CA LEU A 37 -2.99 3.16 0.94
C LEU A 37 -3.27 3.57 2.38
N VAL A 38 -2.24 3.96 3.14
CA VAL A 38 -2.39 4.40 4.54
C VAL A 38 -3.28 5.65 4.61
N LEU A 39 -3.07 6.63 3.73
CA LEU A 39 -3.89 7.85 3.69
C LEU A 39 -5.35 7.56 3.29
N GLY A 40 -5.57 6.63 2.37
CA GLY A 40 -6.92 6.18 1.99
C GLY A 40 -7.64 5.51 3.14
N LEU A 41 -6.99 4.56 3.81
CA LEU A 41 -7.54 3.85 4.96
C LEU A 41 -7.83 4.77 6.16
N ASN A 42 -7.04 5.84 6.31
CA ASN A 42 -7.31 6.92 7.24
C ASN A 42 -8.61 7.69 6.90
N ARG A 43 -8.80 8.04 5.63
CA ARG A 43 -9.99 8.79 5.18
C ARG A 43 -11.26 7.94 5.20
N ASP A 44 -11.13 6.66 4.90
CA ASP A 44 -12.26 5.72 4.93
C ASP A 44 -12.71 5.39 6.36
N GLY A 45 -12.01 5.89 7.39
CA GLY A 45 -12.32 5.64 8.80
C GLY A 45 -12.10 4.18 9.22
N THR A 46 -11.54 3.35 8.34
CA THR A 46 -11.28 1.91 8.55
C THR A 46 -10.02 1.68 9.35
N ILE A 47 -9.02 2.55 9.20
CA ILE A 47 -7.83 2.60 10.05
C ILE A 47 -7.79 3.97 10.72
N ASP A 48 -8.37 4.05 11.92
CA ASP A 48 -8.08 5.14 12.84
C ASP A 48 -6.69 4.87 13.45
N VAL A 49 -5.64 5.33 12.79
CA VAL A 49 -4.26 5.28 13.31
C VAL A 49 -4.16 5.96 14.69
N GLY A 50 -5.06 6.90 15.00
CA GLY A 50 -5.19 7.48 16.34
C GLY A 50 -5.69 6.48 17.37
N ALA A 51 -6.67 5.64 17.03
CA ALA A 51 -7.14 4.55 17.89
C ALA A 51 -6.13 3.42 18.02
N LEU A 52 -5.45 3.03 16.93
CA LEU A 52 -4.40 2.01 16.95
C LEU A 52 -3.19 2.44 17.79
N LEU A 53 -2.81 3.72 17.74
CA LEU A 53 -1.71 4.28 18.53
C LEU A 53 -2.09 4.47 20.01
N ARG A 54 -3.37 4.78 20.30
CA ARG A 54 -3.91 4.88 21.67
C ARG A 54 -4.09 3.51 22.36
N SER A 55 -4.37 2.46 21.59
CA SER A 55 -4.51 1.09 22.12
C SER A 55 -3.19 0.53 22.65
N ARG A 56 -2.03 0.95 22.11
CA ARG A 56 -0.69 0.57 22.62
C ARG A 56 -0.25 1.29 23.90
N GLY A 57 -1.06 2.20 24.44
CA GLY A 57 -0.71 3.04 25.61
C GLY A 57 -1.36 2.63 26.93
N ARG A 58 -1.91 1.41 27.06
CA ARG A 58 -2.49 0.91 28.32
C ARG A 58 -1.97 -0.49 28.63
N GLY A 59 -0.77 -0.53 29.21
CA GLY A 59 -0.26 -1.62 30.03
C GLY A 59 0.28 -0.98 31.30
#